data_AF-A0A0C3JI51-F1
#
_entry.id   AF-A0A0C3JI51-F1
#
_cell.length_a   1.000
_cell.length_b   1.000
_cell.length_c   1.000
_cell.angle_alpha   90.00
_cell.angle_beta   90.00
_cell.angle_gamma   90.00
#
_symmetry.space_group_name_H-M   'P 1'
#
loop_
_entity.id
_entity.type
_entity.pdbx_description
1 polymer ?
#
loop_
_entity_poly.entity_id
_entity_poly.type
_entity_poly.pdbx_seq_one_letter_code
_entity_poly.pdbx_strand_id
1 'polypeptide(L)'
;MKDIDAHAAAPNLASIALVKVTGKIMAFCPEFLWRPKEFVVRDSSWVDLASFPEPMQPYFYNKCLHAASRKNSKTMVFKLKQFSLFVVIPEAQWREYENYADKLAEDAMSTMDAEPNTGSLCRPNKRSVPAPIPASSSSFNTSLAACPLSHSLTHALDEDLFLATASDFSGHSVTDAIDVDAPATSLKRTRSWSVSMSSMTTHSPPGKRTFATAASPTTPSRHWVKEALQVGGSANVDIGLVMKTKLDSIIFYPIPTLRLEEILDDTDKHAFSLNHAKSFSGQLHFDTSSCSLLGVGGFKTTHHAYLLLNPVVPSGLGSLPRHPVVLKRPYHGGDSANKQYKRYVLAQELPLLFQEANILYWAKSLLQMTYEYINLAIRDAADISIPAWIANIPHLHFVEAGLALVYSTTSKGPSTSAGSVVAAYLLEERIECGDSKFMKFIHNVQYSSLLKPDHNTFHIAEFLIFMQHIQYMKTDGLAYISDYQGSTTLLMDPQILTHLSVGGGTDIFSKGNVEIGVELFEQEHICNQYCTWPGFTLKPFKGSE
;
A
#
# COMPACT_ATOMS: atom_id res chain seq x y z
N MET A 1 -27.51 14.65 -9.15
CA MET A 1 -28.83 15.08 -9.66
C MET A 1 -28.65 16.47 -10.24
N LYS A 2 -29.37 16.84 -11.30
CA LYS A 2 -29.37 18.19 -11.88
C LYS A 2 -30.76 18.80 -11.71
N ASP A 3 -30.85 20.12 -11.82
CA ASP A 3 -32.12 20.86 -11.93
C ASP A 3 -33.06 20.72 -10.71
N ILE A 4 -32.48 20.63 -9.51
CA ILE A 4 -33.24 20.67 -8.25
C ILE A 4 -33.61 22.13 -7.98
N ASP A 5 -34.87 22.39 -7.66
CA ASP A 5 -35.33 23.71 -7.25
C ASP A 5 -34.55 24.18 -6.00
N ALA A 6 -33.95 25.36 -6.10
CA ALA A 6 -33.22 25.98 -4.99
C ALA A 6 -34.13 26.35 -3.81
N HIS A 7 -35.44 26.46 -4.06
CA HIS A 7 -36.46 26.66 -3.04
C HIS A 7 -36.88 25.36 -2.33
N ALA A 8 -36.31 24.20 -2.71
CA ALA A 8 -36.61 22.95 -2.04
C ALA A 8 -36.23 23.00 -0.55
N ALA A 9 -37.20 22.68 0.29
CA ALA A 9 -36.99 22.53 1.73
C ALA A 9 -36.34 21.18 2.07
N ALA A 10 -35.84 21.03 3.31
CA ALA A 10 -35.10 19.86 3.75
C ALA A 10 -35.86 18.52 3.54
N PRO A 11 -37.17 18.40 3.89
CA PRO A 11 -37.91 17.16 3.66
C PRO A 11 -38.05 16.81 2.17
N ASN A 12 -38.20 17.81 1.31
CA ASN A 12 -38.27 17.60 -0.14
C ASN A 12 -36.94 17.07 -0.69
N LEU A 13 -35.82 17.66 -0.24
CA LEU A 13 -34.48 17.20 -0.61
C LEU A 13 -34.22 15.76 -0.13
N ALA A 14 -34.63 15.41 1.10
CA ALA A 14 -34.54 14.07 1.63
C ALA A 14 -35.36 13.08 0.79
N SER A 15 -36.61 13.42 0.47
CA SER A 15 -37.48 12.61 -0.39
C SER A 15 -36.85 12.35 -1.77
N ILE A 16 -36.32 13.39 -2.42
CA ILE A 16 -35.67 13.24 -3.73
C ILE A 16 -34.43 12.33 -3.63
N ALA A 17 -33.62 12.47 -2.58
CA ALA A 17 -32.45 11.63 -2.36
C ALA A 17 -32.83 10.16 -2.15
N LEU A 18 -33.83 9.89 -1.30
CA LEU A 18 -34.33 8.54 -1.03
C LEU A 18 -34.89 7.90 -2.30
N VAL A 19 -35.80 8.57 -3.03
CA VAL A 19 -36.38 8.06 -4.28
C VAL A 19 -35.28 7.69 -5.29
N LYS A 20 -34.18 8.46 -5.34
CA LYS A 20 -33.09 8.22 -6.29
C LYS A 20 -32.20 7.04 -5.92
N VAL A 21 -31.99 6.78 -4.64
CA VAL A 21 -30.97 5.85 -4.14
C VAL A 21 -31.59 4.53 -3.64
N THR A 22 -32.79 4.55 -3.05
CA THR A 22 -33.44 3.38 -2.46
C THR A 22 -33.52 2.20 -3.44
N GLY A 23 -33.94 2.43 -4.68
CA GLY A 23 -34.03 1.34 -5.67
C GLY A 23 -32.67 0.68 -5.97
N LYS A 24 -31.56 1.41 -5.81
CA LYS A 24 -30.21 0.86 -5.99
C LYS A 24 -29.75 0.07 -4.77
N ILE A 25 -30.06 0.56 -3.57
CA ILE A 25 -29.78 -0.16 -2.32
C ILE A 25 -30.54 -1.49 -2.32
N MET A 26 -31.82 -1.47 -2.68
CA MET A 26 -32.63 -2.69 -2.78
C MET A 26 -32.10 -3.66 -3.86
N ALA A 27 -31.51 -3.16 -4.94
CA ALA A 27 -30.91 -4.00 -5.99
C ALA A 27 -29.52 -4.53 -5.62
N PHE A 28 -28.85 -3.98 -4.60
CA PHE A 28 -27.52 -4.40 -4.18
C PHE A 28 -27.53 -5.81 -3.56
N CYS A 29 -28.56 -6.11 -2.76
CA CYS A 29 -28.85 -7.45 -2.27
C CYS A 29 -30.38 -7.62 -2.22
N PRO A 30 -31.00 -8.08 -3.33
CA PRO A 30 -32.44 -8.20 -3.45
C PRO A 30 -33.08 -9.16 -2.44
N GLU A 31 -32.31 -10.13 -1.95
CA GLU A 31 -32.75 -11.16 -1.03
C GLU A 31 -32.78 -10.66 0.44
N PHE A 32 -32.02 -9.62 0.76
CA PHE A 32 -32.06 -8.99 2.08
C PHE A 32 -33.23 -8.01 2.20
N LEU A 33 -33.96 -8.09 3.32
CA LEU A 33 -35.12 -7.23 3.58
C LEU A 33 -34.69 -5.84 4.09
N TRP A 34 -34.25 -4.98 3.17
CA TRP A 34 -34.01 -3.57 3.45
C TRP A 34 -35.29 -2.89 3.96
N ARG A 35 -35.14 -1.93 4.89
CA ARG A 35 -36.23 -1.13 5.46
C ARG A 35 -36.02 0.35 5.12
N PRO A 36 -36.37 0.79 3.90
CA PRO A 36 -36.09 2.16 3.45
C PRO A 36 -36.72 3.26 4.29
N LYS A 37 -37.75 2.95 5.07
CA LYS A 37 -38.39 3.88 6.00
C LYS A 37 -37.48 4.30 7.16
N GLU A 38 -36.46 3.51 7.46
CA GLU A 38 -35.49 3.79 8.52
C GLU A 38 -34.27 4.55 8.00
N PHE A 39 -34.10 4.68 6.67
CA PHE A 39 -32.99 5.43 6.09
C PHE A 39 -33.09 6.90 6.43
N VAL A 40 -31.94 7.51 6.75
CA VAL A 40 -31.84 8.92 7.11
C VAL A 40 -31.07 9.66 6.01
N VAL A 41 -31.49 10.86 5.65
CA VAL A 41 -30.75 11.68 4.67
C VAL A 41 -30.02 12.80 5.40
N ARG A 42 -28.71 12.89 5.18
CA ARG A 42 -27.85 13.90 5.79
C ARG A 42 -27.12 14.75 4.74
N ASP A 43 -26.78 15.99 5.08
CA ASP A 43 -25.91 16.82 4.25
C ASP A 43 -24.42 16.60 4.58
N SER A 44 -23.53 17.37 3.94
CA SER A 44 -22.08 17.33 4.21
C SER A 44 -21.68 17.79 5.62
N SER A 45 -22.58 18.44 6.35
CA SER A 45 -22.41 18.82 7.75
C SER A 45 -23.06 17.79 8.69
N TRP A 46 -23.48 16.63 8.17
CA TRP A 46 -24.13 15.55 8.91
C TRP A 46 -25.46 15.94 9.59
N VAL A 47 -26.09 17.03 9.14
CA VAL A 47 -27.42 17.43 9.61
C VAL A 47 -28.45 16.48 9.02
N ASP A 48 -29.31 15.90 9.86
CA ASP A 48 -30.45 15.11 9.41
C ASP A 48 -31.55 16.02 8.84
N LEU A 49 -31.86 15.84 7.55
CA LEU A 49 -32.81 16.65 6.82
C LEU A 49 -34.27 16.36 7.23
N ALA A 50 -34.56 15.18 7.79
CA ALA A 50 -35.90 14.82 8.24
C ALA A 50 -36.27 15.47 9.58
N SER A 51 -35.27 15.72 10.43
CA SER A 51 -35.43 16.38 11.74
C SER A 51 -35.05 17.87 11.72
N PHE A 52 -34.91 18.47 10.53
CA PHE A 52 -34.52 19.87 10.40
C PHE A 52 -35.59 20.81 11.03
N PRO A 53 -35.22 21.73 11.95
CA PRO A 53 -36.18 22.52 12.74
C PRO A 53 -37.12 23.41 11.93
N GLU A 54 -36.71 23.83 10.74
CA GLU A 54 -37.48 24.74 9.87
C GLU A 54 -37.84 24.03 8.55
N PRO A 55 -38.74 23.03 8.57
CA PRO A 55 -38.95 22.11 7.45
C PRO A 55 -39.58 22.75 6.20
N MET A 56 -40.04 24.00 6.30
CA MET A 56 -40.63 24.76 5.19
C MET A 56 -39.67 25.78 4.58
N GLN A 57 -38.52 26.03 5.20
CA GLN A 57 -37.55 26.97 4.65
C GLN A 57 -36.68 26.32 3.56
N PRO A 58 -36.39 27.05 2.47
CA PRO A 58 -35.43 26.60 1.47
C PRO A 58 -34.04 26.29 2.07
N TYR A 59 -33.67 25.01 2.08
CA TYR A 59 -32.56 24.54 2.90
C TYR A 59 -31.19 25.05 2.42
N PHE A 60 -30.95 25.06 1.11
CA PHE A 60 -29.68 25.50 0.52
C PHE A 60 -29.74 26.88 -0.13
N TYR A 61 -30.89 27.54 -0.16
CA TYR A 61 -31.11 28.78 -0.92
C TYR A 61 -30.12 29.89 -0.55
N ASN A 62 -29.95 30.14 0.75
CA ASN A 62 -29.01 31.15 1.24
C ASN A 62 -27.55 30.83 0.88
N LYS A 63 -27.21 29.55 0.70
CA LYS A 63 -25.87 29.12 0.26
C LYS A 63 -25.65 29.31 -1.25
N CYS A 64 -26.70 29.59 -2.02
CA CYS A 64 -26.66 29.90 -3.45
C CYS A 64 -26.67 31.40 -3.74
N LEU A 65 -26.99 32.24 -2.76
CA LEU A 65 -26.94 33.69 -2.91
C LEU A 65 -25.54 34.24 -2.61
N HIS A 66 -25.00 35.00 -3.54
CA HIS A 66 -23.69 35.63 -3.39
C HIS A 66 -23.75 37.11 -3.72
N ALA A 67 -22.96 37.95 -3.03
CA ALA A 67 -22.80 39.35 -3.42
C ALA A 67 -22.26 39.43 -4.85
N ALA A 68 -22.81 40.34 -5.67
CA ALA A 68 -22.29 40.53 -7.03
C ALA A 68 -20.86 41.05 -6.98
N SER A 69 -20.01 40.58 -7.89
CA SER A 69 -18.57 40.89 -7.92
C SER A 69 -18.23 42.36 -8.26
N ARG A 70 -19.23 43.25 -8.41
CA ARG A 70 -19.00 44.67 -8.67
C ARG A 70 -18.76 45.38 -7.33
N LYS A 71 -17.61 46.06 -7.22
CA LYS A 71 -17.28 46.97 -6.11
C LYS A 71 -18.51 47.85 -5.81
N ASN A 72 -19.05 47.73 -4.60
CA ASN A 72 -20.17 48.51 -4.04
C ASN A 72 -21.60 48.11 -4.43
N SER A 73 -21.86 46.96 -5.08
CA SER A 73 -23.26 46.53 -5.25
C SER A 73 -23.74 45.71 -4.04
N LYS A 74 -24.82 46.14 -3.39
CA LYS A 74 -25.57 45.34 -2.40
C LYS A 74 -26.44 44.24 -3.04
N THR A 75 -26.41 44.13 -4.37
CA THR A 75 -27.22 43.17 -5.12
C THR A 75 -26.71 41.75 -4.88
N MET A 76 -27.60 40.89 -4.39
CA MET A 76 -27.37 39.45 -4.30
C MET A 76 -27.67 38.82 -5.66
N VAL A 77 -26.77 37.96 -6.13
CA VAL A 77 -26.91 37.20 -7.36
C VAL A 77 -26.97 35.72 -7.00
N PHE A 78 -27.91 35.03 -7.62
CA PHE A 78 -28.02 33.58 -7.47
C PHE A 78 -26.92 32.89 -8.29
N LYS A 79 -26.20 31.95 -7.68
CA LYS A 79 -25.22 31.09 -8.36
C LYS A 79 -25.59 29.62 -8.17
N LEU A 80 -25.51 28.87 -9.27
CA LEU A 80 -25.59 27.42 -9.24
C LEU A 80 -24.45 26.85 -8.40
N LYS A 81 -24.78 25.97 -7.46
CA LYS A 81 -23.83 25.30 -6.58
C LYS A 81 -24.18 23.82 -6.46
N GLN A 82 -23.15 22.99 -6.34
CA GLN A 82 -23.29 21.57 -6.08
C GLN A 82 -23.26 21.33 -4.57
N PHE A 83 -24.20 20.52 -4.09
CA PHE A 83 -24.26 20.04 -2.71
C PHE A 83 -24.22 18.52 -2.69
N SER A 84 -23.71 17.95 -1.59
CA SER A 84 -23.69 16.51 -1.35
C SER A 84 -24.74 16.15 -0.32
N LEU A 85 -25.53 15.12 -0.61
CA LEU A 85 -26.46 14.48 0.32
C LEU A 85 -26.06 13.01 0.45
N PHE A 86 -26.22 12.46 1.64
CA PHE A 86 -25.86 11.11 2.01
C PHE A 86 -27.12 10.39 2.49
N VAL A 87 -27.41 9.22 1.92
CA VAL A 87 -28.45 8.32 2.44
C VAL A 87 -27.75 7.35 3.37
N VAL A 88 -28.11 7.40 4.65
CA VAL A 88 -27.49 6.65 5.75
C VAL A 88 -28.41 5.49 6.11
N ILE A 89 -27.87 4.27 6.05
CA ILE A 89 -28.52 3.06 6.54
C ILE A 89 -28.27 3.00 8.06
N PRO A 90 -29.31 2.81 8.89
CA PRO A 90 -29.12 2.66 10.33
C PRO A 90 -28.18 1.50 10.65
N GLU A 91 -27.33 1.70 11.65
CA GLU A 91 -26.35 0.70 12.09
C GLU A 91 -26.99 -0.66 12.40
N ALA A 92 -28.13 -0.66 13.11
CA ALA A 92 -28.86 -1.88 13.44
C ALA A 92 -29.24 -2.70 12.18
N GLN A 93 -29.72 -2.01 11.15
CA GLN A 93 -30.04 -2.66 9.87
C GLN A 93 -28.80 -3.11 9.10
N TRP A 94 -27.71 -2.35 9.17
CA TRP A 94 -26.46 -2.74 8.54
C TRP A 94 -25.89 -4.02 9.18
N ARG A 95 -25.88 -4.12 10.51
CA ARG A 95 -25.48 -5.34 11.22
C ARG A 95 -26.35 -6.55 10.86
N GLU A 96 -27.66 -6.34 10.71
CA GLU A 96 -28.55 -7.41 10.23
C GLU A 96 -28.19 -7.91 8.82
N TYR A 97 -27.76 -7.00 7.94
CA TYR A 97 -27.28 -7.35 6.59
C TYR A 97 -25.97 -8.13 6.64
N GLU A 98 -25.01 -7.71 7.46
CA GLU A 98 -23.74 -8.43 7.64
C GLU A 98 -24.00 -9.87 8.09
N ASN A 99 -24.79 -10.05 9.17
CA ASN A 99 -25.20 -11.37 9.65
C ASN A 99 -25.93 -12.22 8.59
N TYR A 100 -26.70 -11.59 7.70
CA TYR A 100 -27.37 -12.28 6.61
C TYR A 100 -26.38 -12.73 5.53
N ALA A 101 -25.42 -11.88 5.17
CA ALA A 101 -24.40 -12.18 4.19
C ALA A 101 -23.47 -13.32 4.66
N ASP A 102 -23.13 -13.33 5.94
CA ASP A 102 -22.28 -14.38 6.54
C ASP A 102 -22.97 -15.75 6.48
N LYS A 103 -24.26 -15.82 6.83
CA LYS A 103 -25.05 -17.06 6.71
C LYS A 103 -25.14 -17.58 5.28
N LEU A 104 -25.27 -16.69 4.29
CA LEU A 104 -25.26 -17.10 2.88
C LEU A 104 -23.91 -17.69 2.47
N ALA A 105 -22.81 -17.17 3.00
CA ALA A 105 -21.47 -17.70 2.74
C ALA A 105 -21.29 -19.09 3.38
N GLU A 106 -21.74 -19.27 4.61
CA GLU A 106 -21.74 -20.57 5.32
C GLU A 106 -22.55 -21.63 4.57
N ASP A 107 -23.78 -21.30 4.16
CA ASP A 107 -24.65 -22.21 3.40
C ASP A 107 -24.03 -22.60 2.05
N ALA A 108 -23.38 -21.64 1.37
CA ALA A 108 -22.68 -21.90 0.11
C ALA A 108 -21.48 -22.86 0.31
N MET A 109 -20.72 -22.69 1.39
CA MET A 109 -19.61 -23.57 1.74
C MET A 109 -20.09 -24.98 2.12
N SER A 110 -21.14 -25.10 2.94
CA SER A 110 -21.70 -26.40 3.32
C SER A 110 -22.29 -27.16 2.14
N THR A 111 -22.74 -26.47 1.09
CA THR A 111 -23.29 -27.13 -0.11
C THR A 111 -22.19 -27.69 -1.02
N MET A 112 -20.96 -27.15 -0.96
CA MET A 112 -19.84 -27.63 -1.78
C MET A 112 -19.19 -28.93 -1.24
N ASP A 113 -19.28 -29.19 0.07
CA ASP A 113 -18.74 -30.42 0.68
C ASP A 113 -19.68 -31.63 0.57
N ALA A 114 -20.89 -31.44 0.02
CA ALA A 114 -21.93 -32.46 -0.07
C ALA A 114 -22.12 -33.07 -1.47
N GLU A 115 -21.11 -33.06 -2.36
CA GLU A 115 -21.19 -33.88 -3.59
C GLU A 115 -20.95 -35.37 -3.27
N PRO A 116 -21.93 -36.26 -3.53
CA PRO A 116 -21.74 -37.69 -3.35
C PRO A 116 -21.07 -38.30 -4.58
N ASN A 117 -19.96 -38.98 -4.36
CA ASN A 117 -19.44 -40.03 -5.23
C ASN A 117 -20.55 -41.05 -5.57
N THR A 118 -21.21 -40.89 -6.71
CA THR A 118 -21.99 -41.97 -7.33
C THR A 118 -21.84 -41.92 -8.85
N GLY A 119 -21.26 -42.99 -9.39
CA GLY A 119 -21.06 -43.15 -10.81
C GLY A 119 -22.32 -43.54 -11.59
N SER A 120 -22.20 -43.38 -12.90
CA SER A 120 -22.84 -44.15 -13.98
C SER A 120 -24.13 -43.62 -14.62
N LEU A 121 -23.99 -43.30 -15.92
CA LEU A 121 -24.91 -43.51 -17.07
C LEU A 121 -26.36 -42.98 -17.00
N CYS A 122 -26.62 -41.88 -17.71
CA CYS A 122 -27.29 -41.89 -19.03
C CYS A 122 -27.56 -40.46 -19.56
N ARG A 123 -27.24 -40.26 -20.85
CA ARG A 123 -27.73 -39.16 -21.71
C ARG A 123 -29.27 -39.26 -21.84
N PRO A 124 -30.04 -38.16 -21.97
CA PRO A 124 -30.24 -37.61 -23.31
C PRO A 124 -30.59 -36.10 -23.44
N ASN A 125 -30.43 -35.65 -24.69
CA ASN A 125 -31.14 -34.62 -25.46
C ASN A 125 -31.12 -33.12 -25.09
N LYS A 126 -30.48 -32.41 -26.03
CA LYS A 126 -30.62 -31.00 -26.38
C LYS A 126 -32.09 -30.57 -26.54
N ARG A 127 -32.47 -29.47 -25.88
CA ARG A 127 -33.43 -28.51 -26.40
C ARG A 127 -32.97 -27.09 -26.10
N SER A 128 -32.85 -26.33 -27.17
CA SER A 128 -32.53 -24.91 -27.30
C SER A 128 -33.67 -24.01 -26.82
N VAL A 129 -33.36 -23.00 -26.00
CA VAL A 129 -34.22 -21.82 -25.73
C VAL A 129 -33.28 -20.59 -25.53
N PRO A 130 -33.69 -19.37 -25.95
CA PRO A 130 -32.76 -18.35 -26.43
C PRO A 130 -32.31 -17.32 -25.37
N ALA A 131 -31.25 -16.59 -25.75
CA ALA A 131 -30.54 -15.58 -24.98
C ALA A 131 -31.41 -14.35 -24.58
N PRO A 132 -31.16 -13.73 -23.41
CA PRO A 132 -31.64 -12.38 -23.12
C PRO A 132 -30.68 -11.30 -23.65
N ILE A 133 -31.29 -10.20 -24.09
CA ILE A 133 -30.70 -8.96 -24.60
C ILE A 133 -30.02 -8.17 -23.45
N PRO A 134 -28.92 -7.43 -23.70
CA PRO A 134 -28.13 -6.77 -22.66
C PRO A 134 -28.83 -5.54 -22.08
N ALA A 135 -28.95 -5.48 -20.76
CA ALA A 135 -29.28 -4.26 -20.03
C ALA A 135 -28.02 -3.38 -19.91
N SER A 136 -28.16 -2.10 -20.25
CA SER A 136 -27.13 -1.07 -20.13
C SER A 136 -26.79 -0.79 -18.67
N SER A 137 -25.59 -1.19 -18.24
CA SER A 137 -25.06 -0.88 -16.91
C SER A 137 -24.49 0.54 -16.88
N SER A 138 -25.07 1.38 -16.03
CA SER A 138 -24.46 2.65 -15.61
C SER A 138 -23.83 2.43 -14.24
N SER A 139 -22.50 2.46 -14.19
CA SER A 139 -21.68 2.20 -13.00
C SER A 139 -21.79 3.32 -11.96
N PHE A 140 -22.03 2.97 -10.70
CA PHE A 140 -21.96 3.88 -9.55
C PHE A 140 -21.02 3.35 -8.47
N ASN A 141 -20.23 4.29 -7.92
CA ASN A 141 -19.30 4.09 -6.82
C ASN A 141 -20.04 4.15 -5.48
N THR A 142 -19.88 3.13 -4.65
CA THR A 142 -20.20 3.14 -3.22
C THR A 142 -18.94 3.54 -2.46
N SER A 143 -18.97 4.64 -1.72
CA SER A 143 -17.89 5.02 -0.79
C SER A 143 -18.41 4.71 0.60
N LEU A 144 -17.81 3.71 1.25
CA LEU A 144 -18.01 3.47 2.69
C LEU A 144 -17.47 4.69 3.45
N ALA A 145 -18.32 5.33 4.24
CA ALA A 145 -17.96 6.41 5.15
C ALA A 145 -18.43 6.02 6.56
N ALA A 146 -17.46 6.01 7.48
CA ALA A 146 -17.47 5.84 8.94
C ALA A 146 -18.82 5.65 9.69
N CYS A 147 -18.83 4.67 10.59
CA CYS A 147 -19.77 4.51 11.71
C CYS A 147 -19.54 5.54 12.82
N PRO A 148 -20.57 5.93 13.59
CA PRO A 148 -20.42 6.72 14.81
C PRO A 148 -20.36 5.86 16.09
N LEU A 149 -19.48 6.28 16.99
CA LEU A 149 -19.38 6.08 18.44
C LEU A 149 -20.60 5.44 19.15
N SER A 150 -20.37 4.34 19.90
CA SER A 150 -21.34 3.80 20.85
C SER A 150 -20.80 3.79 22.28
N HIS A 151 -21.64 4.24 23.21
CA HIS A 151 -21.51 3.98 24.64
C HIS A 151 -22.41 2.79 25.01
N SER A 152 -21.90 1.95 25.91
CA SER A 152 -22.59 1.00 26.80
C SER A 152 -22.44 -0.49 26.46
N LEU A 153 -21.67 -1.15 27.34
CA LEU A 153 -21.45 -2.59 27.50
C LEU A 153 -22.73 -3.36 27.87
N THR A 154 -22.92 -4.55 27.27
CA THR A 154 -23.20 -5.81 27.99
C THR A 154 -22.96 -7.03 27.08
N HIS A 155 -22.34 -8.06 27.65
CA HIS A 155 -21.90 -9.36 27.11
C HIS A 155 -22.93 -10.17 26.30
N ALA A 156 -22.46 -10.88 25.26
CA ALA A 156 -22.54 -12.35 25.11
C ALA A 156 -21.79 -12.81 23.83
N LEU A 157 -21.09 -13.95 23.94
CA LEU A 157 -20.20 -14.59 22.96
C LEU A 157 -20.94 -15.17 21.74
N ASP A 158 -20.34 -15.11 20.55
CA ASP A 158 -19.91 -16.28 19.77
C ASP A 158 -19.11 -15.82 18.54
N GLU A 159 -17.95 -16.45 18.33
CA GLU A 159 -17.01 -16.18 17.24
C GLU A 159 -17.45 -16.88 15.95
N ASP A 160 -17.23 -16.25 14.80
CA ASP A 160 -16.65 -16.91 13.62
C ASP A 160 -16.11 -15.86 12.62
N LEU A 161 -14.90 -16.12 12.11
CA LEU A 161 -13.99 -15.17 11.44
C LEU A 161 -13.88 -15.52 9.94
N PHE A 162 -14.10 -14.57 9.01
CA PHE A 162 -13.83 -14.80 7.58
C PHE A 162 -12.92 -13.75 6.90
N LEU A 163 -12.02 -14.33 6.07
CA LEU A 163 -10.95 -13.73 5.27
C LEU A 163 -11.45 -13.08 3.96
N ALA A 164 -10.85 -11.95 3.58
CA ALA A 164 -10.93 -11.43 2.22
C ALA A 164 -9.76 -11.94 1.35
N THR A 165 -10.09 -12.50 0.20
CA THR A 165 -9.17 -13.12 -0.78
C THR A 165 -8.36 -12.08 -1.57
N ALA A 166 -7.04 -12.25 -1.59
CA ALA A 166 -6.15 -11.57 -2.53
C ALA A 166 -6.20 -12.28 -3.90
N SER A 167 -6.30 -11.51 -4.97
CA SER A 167 -6.40 -12.01 -6.36
C SER A 167 -5.05 -12.49 -6.88
N ASP A 168 -5.05 -13.70 -7.43
CA ASP A 168 -3.90 -14.36 -8.06
C ASP A 168 -3.41 -13.60 -9.31
N PHE A 169 -2.11 -13.29 -9.33
CA PHE A 169 -1.38 -12.89 -10.53
C PHE A 169 -0.59 -14.10 -11.05
N SER A 170 -1.04 -14.68 -12.17
CA SER A 170 -0.26 -15.59 -13.00
C SER A 170 0.24 -14.85 -14.24
N GLY A 171 1.54 -14.53 -14.26
CA GLY A 171 2.24 -14.04 -15.44
C GLY A 171 2.86 -15.22 -16.19
N HIS A 172 2.48 -15.38 -17.47
CA HIS A 172 3.14 -16.32 -18.37
C HIS A 172 4.60 -15.89 -18.63
N SER A 173 5.55 -16.72 -18.20
CA SER A 173 6.96 -16.61 -18.57
C SER A 173 7.19 -17.36 -19.88
N VAL A 174 7.76 -16.68 -20.88
CA VAL A 174 8.30 -17.30 -22.09
C VAL A 174 9.77 -17.61 -21.80
N THR A 175 10.08 -18.89 -21.61
CA THR A 175 11.45 -19.40 -21.48
C THR A 175 11.95 -19.86 -22.84
N ASP A 176 13.03 -19.27 -23.34
CA ASP A 176 13.89 -19.91 -24.34
C ASP A 176 15.13 -20.47 -23.62
N ALA A 177 15.20 -21.79 -23.59
CA ALA A 177 16.33 -22.56 -23.10
C ALA A 177 17.24 -22.93 -24.28
N ILE A 178 18.55 -22.79 -24.09
CA ILE A 178 19.53 -23.62 -24.80
C ILE A 178 20.43 -24.25 -23.74
N ASP A 179 20.37 -25.57 -23.72
CA ASP A 179 21.07 -26.50 -22.85
C ASP A 179 22.11 -27.24 -23.70
N VAL A 180 23.38 -27.31 -23.27
CA VAL A 180 24.31 -28.42 -23.60
C VAL A 180 25.41 -28.50 -22.52
N ASP A 181 25.16 -29.37 -21.54
CA ASP A 181 26.00 -30.47 -21.01
C ASP A 181 27.55 -30.43 -20.93
N ALA A 182 27.98 -30.99 -19.78
CA ALA A 182 29.13 -31.90 -19.54
C ALA A 182 30.34 -31.35 -18.72
N PRO A 183 31.12 -32.21 -18.03
CA PRO A 183 30.79 -32.68 -16.68
C PRO A 183 31.95 -32.53 -15.66
N ALA A 184 31.60 -32.85 -14.41
CA ALA A 184 32.40 -32.88 -13.19
C ALA A 184 33.83 -33.46 -13.30
N THR A 185 34.74 -32.93 -12.47
CA THR A 185 35.61 -33.77 -11.63
C THR A 185 36.17 -33.00 -10.43
N SER A 186 36.19 -33.68 -9.29
CA SER A 186 36.72 -33.27 -8.00
C SER A 186 38.22 -33.00 -8.03
N LEU A 187 38.72 -32.11 -7.16
CA LEU A 187 40.11 -32.22 -6.68
C LEU A 187 40.25 -31.86 -5.21
N LYS A 188 40.49 -32.93 -4.43
CA LYS A 188 41.07 -32.93 -3.09
C LYS A 188 42.45 -32.27 -3.10
N ARG A 189 42.69 -31.44 -2.09
CA ARG A 189 44.02 -31.04 -1.64
C ARG A 189 44.84 -32.26 -1.25
N THR A 190 46.10 -32.31 -1.69
CA THR A 190 47.18 -32.92 -0.91
C THR A 190 48.52 -32.26 -1.24
N ARG A 191 49.30 -32.08 -0.16
CA ARG A 191 50.61 -31.44 -0.05
C ARG A 191 51.73 -32.27 -0.70
N SER A 192 52.88 -31.60 -0.83
CA SER A 192 54.26 -32.10 -0.62
C SER A 192 55.09 -32.10 -1.91
N TRP A 193 56.00 -31.14 -2.12
CA TRP A 193 57.35 -30.95 -1.57
C TRP A 193 58.43 -31.50 -2.53
N SER A 194 59.30 -30.58 -2.96
CA SER A 194 60.73 -30.76 -3.24
C SER A 194 61.18 -31.78 -4.30
N VAL A 195 61.97 -31.36 -5.29
CA VAL A 195 63.45 -31.36 -5.24
C VAL A 195 63.99 -30.99 -6.64
N SER A 196 64.94 -30.06 -6.60
CA SER A 196 65.87 -29.65 -7.65
C SER A 196 66.78 -30.79 -8.10
N MET A 197 67.18 -30.86 -9.38
CA MET A 197 68.58 -31.03 -9.79
C MET A 197 68.71 -31.08 -11.33
N SER A 198 69.82 -30.52 -11.75
CA SER A 198 70.27 -30.06 -13.06
C SER A 198 71.00 -31.11 -13.91
N SER A 199 71.35 -30.70 -15.14
CA SER A 199 72.33 -31.24 -16.11
C SER A 199 71.76 -32.12 -17.24
N MET A 200 72.18 -32.04 -18.51
CA MET A 200 73.22 -31.23 -19.18
C MET A 200 73.00 -31.27 -20.72
N THR A 201 73.42 -30.19 -21.40
CA THR A 201 74.00 -30.11 -22.77
C THR A 201 73.22 -30.61 -24.01
N THR A 202 72.99 -29.74 -25.00
CA THR A 202 73.90 -29.50 -26.14
C THR A 202 73.35 -28.44 -27.11
N HIS A 203 74.27 -27.81 -27.86
CA HIS A 203 74.16 -26.62 -28.71
C HIS A 203 73.27 -26.76 -29.97
N SER A 204 72.60 -25.67 -30.38
CA SER A 204 72.46 -25.20 -31.78
C SER A 204 71.79 -23.80 -31.92
N PRO A 205 72.01 -23.06 -33.04
CA PRO A 205 71.99 -21.59 -33.13
C PRO A 205 70.63 -20.96 -33.58
N PRO A 206 70.48 -19.61 -33.69
CA PRO A 206 69.24 -18.90 -33.40
C PRO A 206 68.22 -18.95 -34.54
N GLY A 207 67.05 -19.50 -34.25
CA GLY A 207 65.85 -19.39 -35.08
C GLY A 207 65.12 -18.06 -34.83
N LYS A 208 64.94 -17.28 -35.89
CA LYS A 208 64.17 -16.02 -36.00
C LYS A 208 62.96 -15.96 -35.05
N ARG A 209 62.92 -14.96 -34.16
CA ARG A 209 61.67 -14.50 -33.54
C ARG A 209 60.80 -13.89 -34.64
N THR A 210 59.85 -14.66 -35.13
CA THR A 210 58.70 -14.14 -35.87
C THR A 210 57.88 -13.29 -34.90
N PHE A 211 57.72 -12.02 -35.22
CA PHE A 211 56.81 -11.11 -34.53
C PHE A 211 55.43 -11.78 -34.45
N ALA A 212 54.86 -11.81 -33.24
CA ALA A 212 53.49 -12.22 -33.02
C ALA A 212 52.58 -11.32 -33.86
N THR A 213 51.99 -11.91 -34.90
CA THR A 213 51.00 -11.28 -35.75
C THR A 213 49.85 -10.84 -34.86
N ALA A 214 49.59 -9.53 -34.86
CA ALA A 214 48.41 -8.93 -34.25
C ALA A 214 47.18 -9.77 -34.62
N ALA A 215 46.43 -10.22 -33.61
CA ALA A 215 45.16 -10.91 -33.83
C ALA A 215 44.31 -10.05 -34.75
N SER A 216 44.13 -10.51 -35.99
CA SER A 216 43.31 -9.83 -36.97
C SER A 216 41.91 -9.65 -36.38
N PRO A 217 41.32 -8.44 -36.41
CA PRO A 217 39.97 -8.23 -35.91
C PRO A 217 39.03 -9.18 -36.65
N THR A 218 38.43 -10.11 -35.91
CA THR A 218 37.48 -11.08 -36.45
C THR A 218 36.27 -10.30 -36.96
N THR A 219 36.08 -10.29 -38.27
CA THR A 219 34.89 -9.68 -38.88
C THR A 219 33.63 -10.41 -38.40
N PRO A 220 32.62 -9.69 -37.90
CA PRO A 220 31.38 -10.30 -37.41
C PRO A 220 30.67 -11.05 -38.56
N SER A 221 30.02 -12.16 -38.21
CA SER A 221 29.34 -12.97 -39.21
C SER A 221 28.19 -12.19 -39.87
N ARG A 222 28.18 -12.22 -41.21
CA ARG A 222 27.23 -11.50 -42.06
C ARG A 222 25.77 -11.86 -41.76
N HIS A 223 25.51 -13.08 -41.29
CA HIS A 223 24.16 -13.51 -40.89
C HIS A 223 23.65 -12.71 -39.69
N TRP A 224 24.44 -12.65 -38.61
CA TRP A 224 24.10 -11.93 -37.39
C TRP A 224 23.92 -10.43 -37.62
N VAL A 225 24.77 -9.83 -38.47
CA VAL A 225 24.61 -8.42 -38.84
C VAL A 225 23.31 -8.19 -39.62
N LYS A 226 22.97 -9.07 -40.57
CA LYS A 226 21.71 -8.95 -41.33
C LYS A 226 20.49 -9.10 -40.44
N GLU A 227 20.49 -10.08 -39.54
CA GLU A 227 19.42 -10.32 -38.58
C GLU A 227 19.25 -9.13 -37.62
N ALA A 228 20.34 -8.64 -37.03
CA ALA A 228 20.31 -7.45 -36.17
C ALA A 228 19.79 -6.20 -36.90
N LEU A 229 20.14 -6.03 -38.18
CA LEU A 229 19.63 -4.92 -39.00
C LEU A 229 18.15 -5.09 -39.38
N GLN A 230 17.68 -6.32 -39.62
CA GLN A 230 16.27 -6.59 -39.89
C GLN A 230 15.41 -6.35 -38.66
N VAL A 231 15.84 -6.87 -37.51
CA VAL A 231 15.17 -6.68 -36.21
C VAL A 231 15.24 -5.21 -35.78
N GLY A 232 16.43 -4.60 -35.76
CA GLY A 232 16.62 -3.22 -35.32
C GLY A 232 16.06 -2.16 -36.29
N GLY A 233 16.16 -2.39 -37.60
CA GLY A 233 15.64 -1.48 -38.62
C GLY A 233 14.13 -1.56 -38.83
N SER A 234 13.49 -2.66 -38.42
CA SER A 234 12.02 -2.83 -38.43
C SER A 234 11.40 -2.65 -37.05
N ALA A 235 12.20 -2.31 -36.03
CA ALA A 235 11.71 -2.05 -34.69
C ALA A 235 10.76 -0.85 -34.73
N ASN A 236 9.48 -1.10 -34.46
CA ASN A 236 8.51 -0.02 -34.34
C ASN A 236 8.79 0.74 -33.05
N VAL A 237 9.33 1.95 -33.16
CA VAL A 237 9.51 2.83 -32.00
C VAL A 237 8.12 3.21 -31.52
N ASP A 238 7.74 2.73 -30.33
CA ASP A 238 6.49 3.13 -29.70
C ASP A 238 6.61 4.59 -29.24
N ILE A 239 6.32 5.52 -30.17
CA ILE A 239 6.27 6.96 -29.90
C ILE A 239 5.30 7.25 -28.75
N GLY A 240 4.26 6.43 -28.57
CA GLY A 240 3.34 6.52 -27.44
C GLY A 240 4.04 6.28 -26.10
N LEU A 241 4.96 5.32 -26.01
CA LEU A 241 5.76 5.07 -24.81
C LEU A 241 6.71 6.24 -24.50
N VAL A 242 7.33 6.82 -25.53
CA VAL A 242 8.19 8.01 -25.39
C VAL A 242 7.40 9.18 -24.82
N MET A 243 6.17 9.40 -25.30
CA MET A 243 5.30 10.49 -24.81
C MET A 243 4.72 10.25 -23.41
N LYS A 244 4.67 8.99 -22.94
CA LYS A 244 4.17 8.62 -21.60
C LYS A 244 5.26 8.65 -20.53
N THR A 245 6.52 8.57 -20.94
CA THR A 245 7.67 8.70 -20.05
C THR A 245 7.81 10.15 -19.61
N LYS A 246 7.88 10.36 -18.30
CA LYS A 246 8.06 11.66 -17.67
C LYS A 246 9.46 11.78 -17.10
N LEU A 247 9.96 13.01 -17.16
CA LEU A 247 11.21 13.42 -16.55
C LEU A 247 10.94 14.70 -15.76
N ASP A 248 10.88 14.57 -14.43
CA ASP A 248 10.63 15.69 -13.55
C ASP A 248 11.91 16.08 -12.79
N SER A 249 12.20 17.38 -12.74
CA SER A 249 13.24 17.91 -11.85
C SER A 249 12.67 18.07 -10.45
N ILE A 250 13.34 17.48 -9.46
CA ILE A 250 12.83 17.37 -8.09
C ILE A 250 13.80 17.94 -7.07
N ILE A 251 13.25 18.30 -5.91
CA ILE A 251 13.97 18.32 -4.65
C ILE A 251 13.46 17.13 -3.82
N PHE A 252 14.37 16.25 -3.46
CA PHE A 252 14.12 15.03 -2.69
C PHE A 252 14.45 15.26 -1.21
N TYR A 253 13.49 14.94 -0.34
CA TYR A 253 13.60 15.05 1.12
C TYR A 253 13.52 13.64 1.71
N PRO A 254 14.65 13.02 2.11
CA PRO A 254 14.63 11.69 2.69
C PRO A 254 13.86 11.68 4.01
N ILE A 255 13.10 10.62 4.27
CA ILE A 255 12.44 10.38 5.56
C ILE A 255 13.48 9.72 6.49
N PRO A 256 13.94 10.43 7.53
CA PRO A 256 14.96 9.89 8.42
C PRO A 256 14.39 8.78 9.30
N THR A 257 15.28 7.92 9.80
CA THR A 257 15.02 7.06 10.96
C THR A 257 15.62 7.75 12.18
N LEU A 258 14.79 8.12 13.15
CA LEU A 258 15.25 8.69 14.42
C LEU A 258 14.92 7.72 15.55
N ARG A 259 15.68 7.83 16.63
CA ARG A 259 15.31 7.16 17.87
C ARG A 259 14.01 7.77 18.41
N LEU A 260 13.19 6.96 19.07
CA LEU A 260 11.95 7.44 19.65
C LEU A 260 12.22 8.55 20.70
N GLU A 261 13.27 8.39 21.51
CA GLU A 261 13.66 9.40 22.51
C GLU A 261 13.99 10.75 21.84
N GLU A 262 14.65 10.74 20.69
CA GLU A 262 14.96 11.99 19.97
C GLU A 262 13.71 12.70 19.47
N ILE A 263 12.67 11.94 19.11
CA ILE A 263 11.38 12.51 18.73
C ILE A 263 10.71 13.11 19.98
N LEU A 264 10.67 12.38 21.09
CA LEU A 264 10.00 12.83 22.31
C LEU A 264 10.67 14.04 22.98
N ASP A 265 11.99 14.17 22.86
CA ASP A 265 12.76 15.24 23.51
C ASP A 265 12.73 16.58 22.74
N ASP A 266 12.32 16.58 21.47
CA ASP A 266 12.39 17.74 20.59
C ASP A 266 11.09 17.91 19.79
N THR A 267 10.33 18.94 20.15
CA THR A 267 9.03 19.24 19.52
C THR A 267 9.13 19.49 18.02
N ASP A 268 10.28 19.95 17.52
CA ASP A 268 10.49 20.18 16.08
C ASP A 268 10.65 18.86 15.30
N LYS A 269 10.84 17.75 16.02
CA LYS A 269 10.93 16.38 15.47
C LYS A 269 9.66 15.56 15.66
N HIS A 270 8.61 16.10 16.27
CA HIS A 270 7.32 15.40 16.44
C HIS A 270 6.65 15.04 15.11
N ALA A 271 7.02 15.70 14.02
CA ALA A 271 6.52 15.40 12.69
C ALA A 271 7.64 15.44 11.65
N PHE A 272 7.47 14.66 10.59
CA PHE A 272 8.31 14.79 9.41
C PHE A 272 8.21 16.22 8.85
N SER A 273 9.36 16.88 8.73
CA SER A 273 9.48 18.24 8.22
C SER A 273 10.47 18.32 7.07
N LEU A 274 10.22 19.27 6.15
CA LEU A 274 11.12 19.49 5.02
C LEU A 274 12.38 20.21 5.48
N ASN A 275 13.48 19.46 5.63
CA ASN A 275 14.78 20.03 5.94
C ASN A 275 15.57 20.31 4.66
N HIS A 276 15.62 21.57 4.23
CA HIS A 276 16.38 22.00 3.06
C HIS A 276 17.90 21.75 3.16
N ALA A 277 18.46 21.69 4.37
CA ALA A 277 19.89 21.37 4.54
C ALA A 277 20.20 19.88 4.33
N LYS A 278 19.17 19.02 4.38
CA LYS A 278 19.27 17.57 4.16
C LYS A 278 18.57 17.13 2.87
N SER A 279 18.21 18.07 1.99
CA SER A 279 17.54 17.76 0.73
C SER A 279 18.53 17.63 -0.43
N PHE A 280 18.10 16.91 -1.47
CA PHE A 280 18.93 16.65 -2.65
C PHE A 280 18.19 17.13 -3.89
N SER A 281 18.88 17.84 -4.77
CA SER A 281 18.36 18.11 -6.11
C SER A 281 18.50 16.85 -6.96
N GLY A 282 17.56 16.60 -7.86
CA GLY A 282 17.61 15.42 -8.70
C GLY A 282 16.61 15.42 -9.85
N GLN A 283 16.53 14.27 -10.49
CA GLN A 283 15.61 13.96 -11.57
C GLN A 283 14.88 12.66 -11.26
N LEU A 284 13.59 12.62 -11.59
CA LEU A 284 12.74 11.46 -11.47
C LEU A 284 12.24 11.04 -12.84
N HIS A 285 12.59 9.83 -13.25
CA HIS A 285 12.17 9.24 -14.52
C HIS A 285 11.13 8.16 -14.24
N PHE A 286 9.94 8.29 -14.83
CA PHE A 286 8.88 7.30 -14.62
C PHE A 286 7.92 7.27 -15.80
N ASP A 287 7.28 6.13 -15.98
CA ASP A 287 6.20 5.98 -16.95
C ASP A 287 4.86 6.05 -16.20
N THR A 288 3.89 6.77 -16.76
CA THR A 288 2.53 6.89 -16.22
C THR A 288 1.53 5.95 -16.88
N SER A 289 1.99 5.11 -17.80
CA SER A 289 1.17 4.10 -18.47
C SER A 289 0.66 3.04 -17.48
N SER A 290 -0.36 2.30 -17.90
CA SER A 290 -0.84 1.14 -17.14
C SER A 290 0.17 -0.01 -17.13
N CYS A 291 1.20 0.02 -17.98
CA CYS A 291 2.24 -1.01 -18.05
C CYS A 291 3.33 -0.82 -16.99
N SER A 292 3.53 0.41 -16.49
CA SER A 292 4.47 0.70 -15.40
C SER A 292 3.84 0.66 -14.00
N LEU A 293 2.51 0.47 -13.95
CA LEU A 293 1.76 0.33 -12.71
C LEU A 293 2.11 -1.01 -12.06
N LEU A 294 2.84 -0.94 -10.95
CA LEU A 294 3.25 -2.09 -10.15
C LEU A 294 2.10 -2.59 -9.27
N GLY A 295 1.23 -1.69 -8.81
CA GLY A 295 0.14 -2.05 -7.92
C GLY A 295 -0.80 -0.89 -7.65
N VAL A 296 -1.97 -1.24 -7.11
CA VAL A 296 -3.01 -0.29 -6.70
C VAL A 296 -3.50 -0.72 -5.33
N GLY A 297 -3.16 0.05 -4.31
CA GLY A 297 -3.73 -0.11 -2.96
C GLY A 297 -5.06 0.63 -2.85
N GLY A 298 -5.69 0.62 -1.67
CA GLY A 298 -7.01 1.24 -1.47
C GLY A 298 -7.08 2.74 -1.82
N PHE A 299 -5.97 3.47 -1.64
CA PHE A 299 -5.93 4.93 -1.80
C PHE A 299 -4.75 5.46 -2.62
N LYS A 300 -3.82 4.58 -3.00
CA LYS A 300 -2.56 4.95 -3.67
C LYS A 300 -2.30 4.04 -4.86
N THR A 301 -1.76 4.60 -5.93
CA THR A 301 -1.19 3.81 -7.03
C THR A 301 0.33 3.77 -6.89
N THR A 302 0.92 2.66 -7.30
CA THR A 302 2.33 2.35 -7.17
C THR A 302 2.93 2.15 -8.56
N HIS A 303 3.95 2.94 -8.92
CA HIS A 303 4.57 2.94 -10.25
C HIS A 303 6.06 2.66 -10.15
N HIS A 304 6.61 2.00 -11.15
CA HIS A 304 8.07 1.88 -11.29
C HIS A 304 8.68 3.22 -11.71
N ALA A 305 9.77 3.62 -11.06
CA ALA A 305 10.50 4.85 -11.38
C ALA A 305 12.01 4.67 -11.19
N TYR A 306 12.77 5.65 -11.67
CA TYR A 306 14.22 5.76 -11.47
C TYR A 306 14.56 7.14 -10.92
N LEU A 307 15.25 7.15 -9.79
CA LEU A 307 15.72 8.33 -9.08
C LEU A 307 17.18 8.62 -9.43
N LEU A 308 17.48 9.86 -9.78
CA LEU A 308 18.84 10.35 -9.98
C LEU A 308 19.06 11.58 -9.11
N LEU A 309 19.92 11.47 -8.09
CA LEU A 309 20.27 12.60 -7.22
C LEU A 309 21.60 13.24 -7.63
N ASN A 310 21.74 14.53 -7.37
CA ASN A 310 22.96 15.30 -7.59
C ASN A 310 23.29 16.16 -6.35
N PRO A 311 24.37 15.86 -5.61
CA PRO A 311 25.25 14.71 -5.81
C PRO A 311 24.55 13.38 -5.50
N VAL A 312 25.11 12.28 -5.98
CA VAL A 312 24.72 10.92 -5.56
C VAL A 312 24.96 10.78 -4.05
N VAL A 313 24.00 10.24 -3.32
CA VAL A 313 24.13 10.09 -1.87
C VAL A 313 25.04 8.91 -1.51
N PRO A 314 25.78 8.94 -0.39
CA PRO A 314 26.70 7.85 -0.04
C PRO A 314 26.01 6.49 0.23
N SER A 315 24.77 6.52 0.71
CA SER A 315 24.00 5.34 1.12
C SER A 315 22.49 5.60 1.03
N GLY A 316 21.68 4.54 1.02
CA GLY A 316 20.22 4.62 0.99
C GLY A 316 19.66 5.00 -0.39
N LEU A 317 18.45 5.57 -0.40
CA LEU A 317 17.74 5.91 -1.63
C LEU A 317 18.49 6.98 -2.45
N GLY A 318 18.79 6.66 -3.71
CA GLY A 318 19.54 7.55 -4.60
C GLY A 318 21.06 7.41 -4.52
N SER A 319 21.57 6.38 -3.84
CA SER A 319 23.01 6.04 -3.80
C SER A 319 23.55 5.41 -5.07
N LEU A 320 22.67 5.08 -6.02
CA LEU A 320 23.00 4.52 -7.32
C LEU A 320 22.65 5.53 -8.41
N PRO A 321 23.42 5.60 -9.50
CA PRO A 321 22.97 6.32 -10.68
C PRO A 321 21.70 5.66 -11.22
N ARG A 322 20.62 6.44 -11.38
CA ARG A 322 19.31 5.92 -11.78
C ARG A 322 18.82 4.80 -10.84
N HIS A 323 18.87 5.07 -9.54
CA HIS A 323 18.43 4.15 -8.50
C HIS A 323 16.96 3.74 -8.75
N PRO A 324 16.63 2.44 -8.87
CA PRO A 324 15.25 1.99 -9.09
C PRO A 324 14.42 2.23 -7.83
N VAL A 325 13.31 2.95 -7.98
CA VAL A 325 12.43 3.30 -6.86
C VAL A 325 10.98 3.00 -7.21
N VAL A 326 10.17 2.93 -6.17
CA VAL A 326 8.72 2.88 -6.28
C VAL A 326 8.17 4.28 -6.06
N LEU A 327 7.35 4.74 -7.00
CA LEU A 327 6.68 6.03 -6.95
C LEU A 327 5.21 5.83 -6.56
N LYS A 328 4.81 6.41 -5.43
CA LYS A 328 3.44 6.35 -4.91
C LYS A 328 2.72 7.67 -5.05
N ARG A 329 1.44 7.57 -5.43
CA ARG A 329 0.53 8.72 -5.56
C ARG A 329 -0.86 8.42 -5.05
N PRO A 330 -1.43 9.28 -4.19
CA PRO A 330 -2.83 9.23 -3.82
C PRO A 330 -3.77 9.35 -5.04
N TYR A 331 -4.96 8.79 -4.92
CA TYR A 331 -6.04 8.95 -5.88
C TYR A 331 -7.40 8.98 -5.16
N HIS A 332 -8.42 9.59 -5.79
CA HIS A 332 -9.80 9.56 -5.28
C HIS A 332 -10.76 8.94 -6.27
N GLY A 333 -11.22 7.74 -5.95
CA GLY A 333 -12.08 6.98 -6.83
C GLY A 333 -11.37 6.58 -8.14
N GLY A 334 -12.03 5.68 -8.84
CA GLY A 334 -11.50 5.10 -10.06
C GLY A 334 -12.30 3.86 -10.37
N ASP A 335 -12.25 3.46 -11.63
CA ASP A 335 -12.78 2.17 -12.05
C ASP A 335 -11.60 1.20 -12.12
N SER A 336 -11.55 0.28 -11.16
CA SER A 336 -10.51 -0.75 -11.09
C SER A 336 -10.48 -1.61 -12.35
N ALA A 337 -11.62 -1.80 -13.04
CA ALA A 337 -11.67 -2.54 -14.29
C ALA A 337 -10.95 -1.81 -15.43
N ASN A 338 -11.09 -0.47 -15.46
CA ASN A 338 -10.49 0.37 -16.51
C ASN A 338 -9.13 0.97 -16.12
N LYS A 339 -8.61 0.65 -14.92
CA LYS A 339 -7.35 1.20 -14.37
C LYS A 339 -7.25 2.72 -14.45
N GLN A 340 -8.39 3.42 -14.40
CA GLN A 340 -8.46 4.87 -14.52
C GLN A 340 -8.70 5.49 -13.14
N TYR A 341 -7.63 6.03 -12.56
CA TYR A 341 -7.62 6.63 -11.22
C TYR A 341 -7.62 8.14 -11.32
N LYS A 342 -8.57 8.81 -10.63
CA LYS A 342 -8.60 10.28 -10.61
C LYS A 342 -7.58 10.80 -9.62
N ARG A 343 -6.72 11.69 -10.09
CA ARG A 343 -5.70 12.34 -9.26
C ARG A 343 -6.30 13.51 -8.51
N TYR A 344 -5.91 13.62 -7.24
CA TYR A 344 -6.12 14.82 -6.46
C TYR A 344 -5.41 16.00 -7.12
N VAL A 345 -5.94 17.20 -6.91
CA VAL A 345 -5.18 18.42 -7.18
C VAL A 345 -4.08 18.56 -6.12
N LEU A 346 -2.96 19.24 -6.45
CA LEU A 346 -1.80 19.33 -5.57
C LEU A 346 -2.13 19.78 -4.14
N ALA A 347 -3.03 20.77 -3.98
CA ALA A 347 -3.44 21.27 -2.67
C ALA A 347 -4.11 20.21 -1.77
N GLN A 348 -4.67 19.15 -2.36
CA GLN A 348 -5.27 18.01 -1.67
C GLN A 348 -4.31 16.82 -1.61
N GLU A 349 -3.50 16.59 -2.65
CA GLU A 349 -2.53 15.48 -2.71
C GLU A 349 -1.39 15.67 -1.70
N LEU A 350 -0.91 16.91 -1.55
CA LEU A 350 0.27 17.20 -0.74
C LEU A 350 0.07 16.87 0.74
N PRO A 351 -1.02 17.29 1.43
CA PRO A 351 -1.26 16.88 2.81
C PRO A 351 -1.33 15.37 3.01
N LEU A 352 -1.90 14.63 2.05
CA LEU A 352 -1.98 13.16 2.10
C LEU A 352 -0.57 12.55 2.03
N LEU A 353 0.27 13.03 1.12
CA LEU A 353 1.66 12.56 1.01
C LEU A 353 2.50 12.89 2.24
N PHE A 354 2.30 14.05 2.86
CA PHE A 354 2.95 14.40 4.13
C PHE A 354 2.48 13.50 5.27
N GLN A 355 1.20 13.18 5.33
CA GLN A 355 0.66 12.24 6.30
C GLN A 355 1.31 10.86 6.16
N GLU A 356 1.40 10.34 4.93
CA GLU A 356 2.08 9.06 4.63
C GLU A 356 3.56 9.07 5.01
N ALA A 357 4.28 10.16 4.68
CA ALA A 357 5.67 10.34 5.09
C ALA A 357 5.81 10.36 6.63
N ASN A 358 4.87 11.00 7.32
CA ASN A 358 4.86 11.06 8.78
C ASN A 358 4.57 9.70 9.43
N ILE A 359 3.67 8.90 8.86
CA ILE A 359 3.40 7.54 9.34
C ILE A 359 4.67 6.69 9.22
N LEU A 360 5.33 6.72 8.06
CA LEU A 360 6.57 5.96 7.86
C LEU A 360 7.69 6.43 8.79
N TYR A 361 7.81 7.74 9.01
CA TYR A 361 8.75 8.35 9.96
C TYR A 361 8.56 7.84 11.41
N TRP A 362 7.32 7.82 11.89
CA TRP A 362 6.99 7.30 13.23
C TRP A 362 7.15 5.78 13.30
N ALA A 363 6.73 5.04 12.27
CA ALA A 363 6.83 3.58 12.20
C ALA A 363 8.29 3.11 12.24
N LYS A 364 9.19 3.79 11.51
CA LYS A 364 10.64 3.57 11.58
C LYS A 364 11.16 3.70 13.02
N SER A 365 10.72 4.73 13.73
CA SER A 365 11.17 5.04 15.09
C SER A 365 10.64 4.04 16.13
N LEU A 366 9.37 3.63 16.02
CA LEU A 366 8.75 2.60 16.86
C LEU A 366 9.40 1.22 16.63
N LEU A 367 9.70 0.87 15.38
CA LEU A 367 10.40 -0.37 15.06
C LEU A 367 11.82 -0.37 15.62
N GLN A 368 12.55 0.75 15.52
CA GLN A 368 13.87 0.89 16.11
C GLN A 368 13.83 0.71 17.64
N MET A 369 12.91 1.38 18.34
CA MET A 369 12.71 1.23 19.78
C MET A 369 12.43 -0.24 20.17
N THR A 370 11.70 -0.97 19.33
CA THR A 370 11.41 -2.39 19.53
C THR A 370 12.68 -3.25 19.45
N TYR A 371 13.52 -3.05 18.43
CA TYR A 371 14.80 -3.77 18.33
C TYR A 371 15.78 -3.40 19.43
N GLU A 372 15.84 -2.13 19.82
CA GLU A 372 16.66 -1.70 20.97
C GLU A 372 16.24 -2.46 22.23
N TYR A 373 14.94 -2.57 22.49
CA TYR A 373 14.43 -3.38 23.60
C TYR A 373 14.82 -4.86 23.51
N ILE A 374 14.63 -5.49 22.35
CA ILE A 374 14.97 -6.90 22.12
C ILE A 374 16.46 -7.14 22.39
N ASN A 375 17.33 -6.29 21.86
CA ASN A 375 18.78 -6.41 22.00
C ASN A 375 19.22 -6.26 23.47
N LEU A 376 18.63 -5.31 24.20
CA LEU A 376 18.89 -5.12 25.63
C LEU A 376 18.47 -6.36 26.42
N ALA A 377 17.25 -6.86 26.19
CA ALA A 377 16.71 -8.03 26.88
C ALA A 377 17.55 -9.30 26.62
N ILE A 378 17.96 -9.55 25.37
CA ILE A 378 18.81 -10.70 25.03
C ILE A 378 20.17 -10.60 25.73
N ARG A 379 20.78 -9.41 25.75
CA ARG A 379 22.07 -9.19 26.41
C ARG A 379 21.97 -9.39 27.92
N ASP A 380 20.89 -8.95 28.53
CA ASP A 380 20.71 -8.98 29.98
C ASP A 380 20.22 -10.36 30.48
N ALA A 381 19.73 -11.22 29.59
CA ALA A 381 19.28 -12.59 29.87
C ALA A 381 20.42 -13.62 30.02
N ALA A 382 21.59 -13.21 30.54
CA ALA A 382 22.81 -14.05 30.60
C ALA A 382 22.63 -15.40 31.33
N ASP A 383 21.68 -15.48 32.27
CA ASP A 383 21.38 -16.69 33.05
C ASP A 383 20.23 -17.54 32.47
N ILE A 384 19.61 -17.10 31.36
CA ILE A 384 18.49 -17.77 30.71
C ILE A 384 18.99 -18.43 29.42
N SER A 385 18.64 -19.69 29.20
CA SER A 385 18.93 -20.37 27.92
C SER A 385 18.27 -19.61 26.76
N ILE A 386 19.08 -19.19 25.78
CA ILE A 386 18.61 -18.51 24.57
C ILE A 386 18.18 -19.57 23.55
N PRO A 387 16.88 -19.71 23.23
CA PRO A 387 16.40 -20.65 22.22
C PRO A 387 16.95 -20.31 20.83
N ALA A 388 17.04 -21.31 19.95
CA ALA A 388 17.58 -21.13 18.60
C ALA A 388 16.81 -20.09 17.77
N TRP A 389 15.49 -19.97 17.97
CA TRP A 389 14.67 -18.98 17.28
C TRP A 389 14.87 -17.54 17.81
N ILE A 390 15.35 -17.36 19.05
CA ILE A 390 15.80 -16.05 19.56
C ILE A 390 17.17 -15.70 19.01
N ALA A 391 18.07 -16.69 18.98
CA ALA A 391 19.40 -16.51 18.39
C ALA A 391 19.35 -16.16 16.90
N ASN A 392 18.24 -16.46 16.22
CA ASN A 392 18.01 -16.19 14.80
C ASN A 392 16.75 -15.32 14.58
N ILE A 393 16.59 -14.26 15.37
CA ILE A 393 15.47 -13.33 15.20
C ILE A 393 15.48 -12.69 13.80
N PRO A 394 14.31 -12.56 13.14
CA PRO A 394 14.20 -11.81 11.91
C PRO A 394 14.66 -10.35 12.07
N HIS A 395 15.47 -9.86 11.14
CA HIS A 395 15.91 -8.46 11.09
C HIS A 395 15.24 -7.74 9.92
N LEU A 396 14.06 -7.20 10.20
CA LEU A 396 13.26 -6.40 9.28
C LEU A 396 13.46 -4.90 9.51
N HIS A 397 13.34 -4.11 8.46
CA HIS A 397 13.23 -2.65 8.54
C HIS A 397 12.21 -2.13 7.53
N PHE A 398 11.68 -0.94 7.77
CA PHE A 398 10.89 -0.25 6.76
C PHE A 398 11.79 0.25 5.64
N VAL A 399 11.29 0.18 4.41
CA VAL A 399 11.95 0.67 3.20
C VAL A 399 12.51 2.08 3.38
N GLU A 400 13.67 2.34 2.78
CA GLU A 400 14.17 3.70 2.66
C GLU A 400 13.24 4.52 1.76
N ALA A 401 12.93 5.75 2.16
CA ALA A 401 11.90 6.54 1.52
C ALA A 401 12.17 8.04 1.59
N GLY A 402 11.44 8.80 0.78
CA GLY A 402 11.46 10.25 0.84
C GLY A 402 10.36 10.91 0.03
N LEU A 403 10.13 12.19 0.32
CA LEU A 403 9.18 13.02 -0.41
C LEU A 403 9.91 13.74 -1.55
N ALA A 404 9.45 13.59 -2.78
CA ALA A 404 9.97 14.30 -3.94
C ALA A 404 9.00 15.41 -4.35
N LEU A 405 9.49 16.66 -4.39
CA LEU A 405 8.73 17.83 -4.80
C LEU A 405 9.22 18.35 -6.16
N VAL A 406 8.32 18.49 -7.12
CA VAL A 406 8.58 19.05 -8.44
C VAL A 406 8.30 20.55 -8.40
N TYR A 407 9.25 21.36 -8.84
CA TYR A 407 9.10 22.82 -8.90
C TYR A 407 8.96 23.30 -10.34
N SER A 408 8.07 24.27 -10.56
CA SER A 408 7.99 24.93 -11.86
C SER A 408 9.24 25.78 -12.11
N THR A 409 9.88 25.56 -13.26
CA THR A 409 10.92 26.45 -13.78
C THR A 409 10.24 27.56 -14.58
N THR A 410 9.63 28.54 -13.93
CA THR A 410 9.16 29.74 -14.65
C THR A 410 10.38 30.55 -15.05
N SER A 411 10.80 30.44 -16.32
CA SER A 411 11.98 31.11 -16.90
C SER A 411 11.84 32.63 -17.06
N LYS A 412 10.94 33.29 -16.31
CA LYS A 412 10.64 34.71 -16.50
C LYS A 412 11.51 35.58 -15.60
N GLY A 413 12.75 35.79 -16.03
CA GLY A 413 13.60 36.92 -15.63
C GLY A 413 14.51 36.70 -14.42
N PRO A 414 15.43 37.65 -14.15
CA PRO A 414 16.46 37.55 -13.12
C PRO A 414 15.94 37.75 -11.68
N SER A 415 14.62 37.78 -11.46
CA SER A 415 14.06 37.85 -10.12
C SER A 415 14.02 36.45 -9.51
N THR A 416 14.70 36.28 -8.37
CA THR A 416 14.78 35.09 -7.52
C THR A 416 13.45 34.69 -6.88
N SER A 417 12.35 34.64 -7.63
CA SER A 417 11.09 34.07 -7.12
C SER A 417 11.27 32.57 -6.99
N ALA A 418 11.24 32.06 -5.75
CA ALA A 418 11.18 30.63 -5.48
C ALA A 418 10.08 30.00 -6.35
N GLY A 419 10.44 28.99 -7.14
CA GLY A 419 9.47 28.29 -7.99
C GLY A 419 8.31 27.73 -7.16
N SER A 420 7.11 27.69 -7.72
CA SER A 420 5.99 27.03 -7.05
C SER A 420 6.07 25.52 -7.23
N VAL A 421 5.74 24.75 -6.19
CA VAL A 421 5.57 23.29 -6.30
C VAL A 421 4.41 23.01 -7.26
N VAL A 422 4.61 22.07 -8.19
CA VAL A 422 3.60 21.66 -9.19
C VAL A 422 3.18 20.21 -9.06
N ALA A 423 4.01 19.37 -8.45
CA ALA A 423 3.68 17.98 -8.15
C ALA A 423 4.48 17.50 -6.93
N ALA A 424 4.01 16.43 -6.30
CA ALA A 424 4.68 15.77 -5.21
C ALA A 424 4.49 14.24 -5.31
N TYR A 425 5.49 13.49 -4.87
CA TYR A 425 5.50 12.03 -4.89
C TYR A 425 6.11 11.49 -3.60
N LEU A 426 5.57 10.38 -3.10
CA LEU A 426 6.27 9.56 -2.11
C LEU A 426 7.12 8.54 -2.89
N LEU A 427 8.42 8.53 -2.65
CA LEU A 427 9.36 7.59 -3.24
C LEU A 427 9.83 6.61 -2.19
N GLU A 428 9.87 5.33 -2.53
CA GLU A 428 10.31 4.25 -1.65
C GLU A 428 11.31 3.35 -2.37
N GLU A 429 12.14 2.67 -1.60
CA GLU A 429 12.97 1.58 -2.07
C GLU A 429 12.11 0.51 -2.73
N ARG A 430 12.57 0.01 -3.87
CA ARG A 430 11.89 -1.06 -4.57
C ARG A 430 12.25 -2.38 -3.90
N ILE A 431 11.25 -3.06 -3.34
CA ILE A 431 11.40 -4.44 -2.86
C ILE A 431 11.55 -5.37 -4.08
N GLU A 432 12.72 -5.96 -4.22
CA GLU A 432 12.97 -7.03 -5.20
C GLU A 432 12.51 -8.36 -4.61
N CYS A 433 11.27 -8.76 -4.91
CA CYS A 433 10.75 -9.99 -4.33
C CYS A 433 11.35 -11.27 -4.95
N GLY A 434 12.11 -11.20 -6.06
CA GLY A 434 12.65 -12.40 -6.73
C GLY A 434 11.53 -13.42 -7.02
N ASP A 435 11.75 -14.68 -6.63
CA ASP A 435 10.72 -15.74 -6.65
C ASP A 435 9.72 -15.65 -5.48
N SER A 436 10.05 -14.88 -4.44
CA SER A 436 9.13 -14.62 -3.33
C SER A 436 8.06 -13.64 -3.77
N LYS A 437 6.87 -13.72 -3.17
CA LYS A 437 5.79 -12.77 -3.41
C LYS A 437 5.85 -11.65 -2.38
N PHE A 438 5.34 -10.47 -2.75
CA PHE A 438 4.97 -9.45 -1.77
C PHE A 438 3.89 -10.05 -0.84
N MET A 439 4.10 -9.97 0.47
CA MET A 439 3.23 -10.61 1.46
C MET A 439 2.64 -9.57 2.40
N LYS A 440 1.37 -9.77 2.75
CA LYS A 440 0.73 -9.09 3.87
C LYS A 440 0.77 -10.05 5.06
N PHE A 441 1.52 -9.69 6.11
CA PHE A 441 1.74 -10.52 7.28
C PHE A 441 0.60 -10.37 8.30
N ILE A 442 0.17 -9.13 8.54
CA ILE A 442 -0.84 -8.76 9.54
C ILE A 442 -1.79 -7.74 8.92
N HIS A 443 -3.09 -7.85 9.19
CA HIS A 443 -4.10 -6.87 8.77
C HIS A 443 -4.34 -5.83 9.88
N ASN A 444 -4.68 -4.59 9.53
CA ASN A 444 -5.02 -3.55 10.53
C ASN A 444 -6.27 -3.81 11.39
N VAL A 445 -7.02 -4.89 11.14
CA VAL A 445 -8.22 -5.29 11.91
C VAL A 445 -8.03 -6.63 12.63
N GLN A 446 -6.84 -7.22 12.53
CA GLN A 446 -6.55 -8.55 13.07
C GLN A 446 -5.26 -8.51 13.90
N TYR A 447 -5.26 -9.30 14.97
CA TYR A 447 -4.14 -9.43 15.92
C TYR A 447 -3.36 -10.73 15.69
N SER A 448 -3.72 -11.46 14.64
CA SER A 448 -3.15 -12.74 14.25
C SER A 448 -2.54 -12.69 12.85
N SER A 449 -1.77 -13.72 12.53
CA SER A 449 -1.10 -13.86 11.25
C SER A 449 -2.12 -14.15 10.15
N LEU A 450 -2.00 -13.45 9.02
CA LEU A 450 -2.72 -13.81 7.79
C LEU A 450 -2.14 -15.06 7.11
N LEU A 451 -0.90 -15.42 7.46
CA LEU A 451 -0.22 -16.60 6.95
C LEU A 451 -0.61 -17.82 7.77
N LYS A 452 -0.73 -18.95 7.09
CA LYS A 452 -0.94 -20.26 7.72
C LYS A 452 0.36 -20.78 8.36
N PRO A 453 0.29 -21.62 9.41
CA PRO A 453 1.47 -22.16 10.09
C PRO A 453 2.47 -22.92 9.21
N ASP A 454 2.02 -23.50 8.09
CA ASP A 454 2.84 -24.21 7.12
C ASP A 454 3.56 -23.29 6.12
N HIS A 455 3.24 -21.99 6.13
CA HIS A 455 3.90 -21.01 5.28
C HIS A 455 5.34 -20.76 5.74
N ASN A 456 6.31 -20.77 4.81
CA ASN A 456 7.74 -20.62 5.13
C ASN A 456 8.10 -19.32 5.86
N THR A 457 7.30 -18.27 5.69
CA THR A 457 7.46 -16.96 6.36
C THR A 457 6.49 -16.75 7.53
N PHE A 458 5.77 -17.78 7.98
CA PHE A 458 4.89 -17.68 9.15
C PHE A 458 5.62 -17.19 10.41
N HIS A 459 6.85 -17.66 10.62
CA HIS A 459 7.70 -17.22 11.73
C HIS A 459 7.98 -15.71 11.75
N ILE A 460 7.95 -15.05 10.57
CA ILE A 460 8.08 -13.59 10.46
C ILE A 460 6.79 -12.92 10.93
N ALA A 461 5.61 -13.46 10.56
CA ALA A 461 4.34 -12.96 11.06
C ALA A 461 4.23 -13.09 12.58
N GLU A 462 4.63 -14.23 13.16
CA GLU A 462 4.69 -14.40 14.62
C GLU A 462 5.63 -13.37 15.27
N PHE A 463 6.81 -13.16 14.69
CA PHE A 463 7.74 -12.17 15.20
C PHE A 463 7.16 -10.74 15.12
N LEU A 464 6.45 -10.40 14.05
CA LEU A 464 5.78 -9.11 13.91
C LEU A 464 4.64 -8.92 14.93
N ILE A 465 3.85 -9.95 15.21
CA ILE A 465 2.82 -9.93 16.28
C ILE A 465 3.47 -9.64 17.65
N PHE A 466 4.61 -10.28 17.93
CA PHE A 466 5.39 -10.00 19.13
C PHE A 466 5.93 -8.56 19.17
N MET A 467 6.34 -8.00 18.03
CA MET A 467 6.73 -6.58 17.96
C MET A 467 5.57 -5.65 18.28
N GLN A 468 4.33 -5.96 17.87
CA GLN A 468 3.15 -5.20 18.28
C GLN A 468 2.97 -5.20 19.81
N HIS A 469 3.19 -6.35 20.46
CA HIS A 469 3.11 -6.46 21.92
C HIS A 469 4.13 -5.53 22.59
N ILE A 470 5.39 -5.56 22.16
CA ILE A 470 6.43 -4.67 22.71
C ILE A 470 6.03 -3.21 22.53
N GLN A 471 5.60 -2.82 21.32
CA GLN A 471 5.22 -1.44 21.02
C GLN A 471 4.05 -0.98 21.89
N TYR A 472 3.00 -1.82 22.02
CA TYR A 472 1.87 -1.54 22.89
C TYR A 472 2.32 -1.31 24.33
N MET A 473 3.12 -2.22 24.89
CA MET A 473 3.60 -2.09 26.28
C MET A 473 4.52 -0.87 26.46
N LYS A 474 5.46 -0.64 25.53
CA LYS A 474 6.43 0.46 25.62
C LYS A 474 5.84 1.83 25.41
N THR A 475 4.69 1.91 24.76
CA THR A 475 3.92 3.15 24.61
C THR A 475 2.82 3.29 25.65
N ASP A 476 2.81 2.46 26.70
CA ASP A 476 1.77 2.46 27.75
C ASP A 476 0.35 2.29 27.17
N GLY A 477 0.21 1.38 26.20
CA GLY A 477 -1.04 1.09 25.52
C GLY A 477 -1.50 2.17 24.54
N LEU A 478 -0.67 3.17 24.23
CA LEU A 478 -1.07 4.30 23.39
C LEU A 478 -0.95 4.02 21.89
N ALA A 479 0.02 3.21 21.45
CA ALA A 479 0.24 2.97 20.03
C ALA A 479 0.97 1.66 19.70
N TYR A 480 0.67 1.10 18.53
CA TYR A 480 1.49 0.05 17.91
C TYR A 480 1.35 0.09 16.40
N ILE A 481 2.29 -0.54 15.69
CA ILE A 481 2.26 -0.65 14.23
C ILE A 481 1.42 -1.87 13.84
N SER A 482 0.58 -1.72 12.83
CA SER A 482 -0.15 -2.82 12.19
C SER A 482 -0.02 -2.72 10.66
N ASP A 483 -0.80 -3.52 9.94
CA ASP A 483 -0.79 -3.64 8.49
C ASP A 483 0.59 -4.00 7.91
N TYR A 484 1.37 -4.83 8.63
CA TYR A 484 2.71 -5.22 8.20
C TYR A 484 2.65 -5.96 6.87
N GLN A 485 3.34 -5.42 5.86
CA GLN A 485 3.42 -5.98 4.52
C GLN A 485 4.77 -5.69 3.87
N GLY A 486 5.24 -6.58 3.01
CA GLY A 486 6.57 -6.48 2.41
C GLY A 486 7.16 -7.82 1.98
N SER A 487 8.47 -7.94 2.21
CA SER A 487 9.27 -9.15 2.00
C SER A 487 9.79 -9.70 3.34
N THR A 488 10.74 -10.62 3.30
CA THR A 488 11.34 -11.22 4.50
C THR A 488 12.26 -10.26 5.26
N THR A 489 12.72 -9.17 4.64
CA THR A 489 13.65 -8.20 5.25
C THR A 489 13.19 -6.75 5.16
N LEU A 490 12.32 -6.43 4.21
CA LEU A 490 11.81 -5.07 3.97
C LEU A 490 10.31 -5.00 4.20
N LEU A 491 9.88 -4.01 4.98
CA LEU A 491 8.48 -3.68 5.24
C LEU A 491 8.10 -2.36 4.55
N MET A 492 6.85 -2.19 4.15
CA MET A 492 6.35 -0.95 3.56
C MET A 492 4.89 -0.69 3.94
N ASP A 493 4.40 0.53 3.66
CA ASP A 493 3.02 0.96 3.94
C ASP A 493 2.53 0.58 5.36
N PRO A 494 3.25 0.99 6.44
CA PRO A 494 2.76 0.73 7.79
C PRO A 494 1.45 1.47 8.06
N GLN A 495 0.66 0.91 8.98
CA GLN A 495 -0.40 1.63 9.68
C GLN A 495 -0.01 1.78 11.15
N ILE A 496 -0.18 2.95 11.73
CA ILE A 496 -0.05 3.12 13.19
C ILE A 496 -1.45 3.17 13.76
N LEU A 497 -1.72 2.29 14.72
CA LEU A 497 -2.96 2.29 15.49
C LEU A 497 -2.72 3.04 16.79
N THR A 498 -3.63 3.95 17.15
CA THR A 498 -3.50 4.79 18.35
C THR A 498 -4.75 4.78 19.20
N HIS A 499 -4.56 4.80 20.52
CA HIS A 499 -5.64 4.93 21.48
C HIS A 499 -6.42 6.26 21.29
N LEU A 500 -7.74 6.24 21.57
CA LEU A 500 -8.63 7.40 21.37
C LEU A 500 -8.16 8.68 22.08
N SER A 501 -7.51 8.53 23.24
CA SER A 501 -6.99 9.65 24.03
C SER A 501 -5.90 10.44 23.32
N VAL A 502 -5.15 9.85 22.37
CA VAL A 502 -4.01 10.50 21.72
C VAL A 502 -4.48 11.62 20.78
N GLY A 503 -5.50 11.35 19.98
CA GLY A 503 -6.05 12.30 19.00
C GLY A 503 -7.32 13.01 19.46
N GLY A 504 -7.78 12.80 20.70
CA GLY A 504 -9.09 13.27 21.15
C GLY A 504 -10.25 12.70 20.31
N GLY A 505 -10.15 11.43 19.91
CA GLY A 505 -11.08 10.77 19.00
C GLY A 505 -10.95 11.20 17.53
N THR A 506 -9.86 11.87 17.17
CA THR A 506 -9.51 12.10 15.76
C THR A 506 -8.37 11.19 15.33
N ASP A 507 -8.47 10.71 14.11
CA ASP A 507 -7.44 9.91 13.49
C ASP A 507 -6.23 10.79 13.09
N ILE A 508 -5.12 10.57 13.77
CA ILE A 508 -3.88 11.34 13.60
C ILE A 508 -2.87 10.67 12.65
N PHE A 509 -3.00 9.37 12.37
CA PHE A 509 -2.08 8.58 11.54
C PHE A 509 -2.78 7.95 10.32
N SER A 510 -3.73 8.70 9.75
CA SER A 510 -4.51 8.39 8.55
C SER A 510 -5.60 7.36 8.73
N LYS A 511 -6.58 7.43 7.81
CA LYS A 511 -7.88 6.73 7.77
C LYS A 511 -7.88 5.22 8.03
N GLY A 512 -6.73 4.58 8.07
CA GLY A 512 -6.58 3.19 8.44
C GLY A 512 -6.57 2.94 9.95
N ASN A 513 -6.66 3.99 10.79
CA ASN A 513 -6.77 3.81 12.23
C ASN A 513 -8.10 3.16 12.61
N VAL A 514 -8.02 1.92 13.11
CA VAL A 514 -9.15 1.20 13.68
C VAL A 514 -9.13 1.47 15.18
N GLU A 515 -9.87 2.49 15.61
CA GLU A 515 -9.79 3.04 16.98
C GLU A 515 -9.99 1.97 18.07
N ILE A 516 -10.99 1.10 17.86
CA ILE A 516 -11.28 -0.01 18.77
C ILE A 516 -10.13 -1.03 18.86
N GLY A 517 -9.24 -1.02 17.86
CA GLY A 517 -8.10 -1.91 17.74
C GLY A 517 -7.08 -1.77 18.87
N VAL A 518 -6.96 -0.59 19.48
CA VAL A 518 -6.01 -0.38 20.60
C VAL A 518 -6.63 -0.75 21.94
N GLU A 519 -7.93 -0.52 22.10
CA GLU A 519 -8.66 -0.88 23.32
C GLU A 519 -8.84 -2.39 23.48
N LEU A 520 -9.03 -3.10 22.37
CA LEU A 520 -9.19 -4.55 22.36
C LEU A 520 -7.87 -5.32 22.27
N PHE A 521 -6.72 -4.64 22.14
CA PHE A 521 -5.42 -5.31 21.96
C PHE A 521 -5.11 -6.30 23.09
N GLU A 522 -5.31 -5.94 24.36
CA GLU A 522 -5.08 -6.87 25.49
C GLU A 522 -6.05 -8.06 25.52
N GLN A 523 -7.19 -7.97 24.82
CA GLN A 523 -8.21 -9.01 24.78
C GLN A 523 -7.98 -9.96 23.60
N GLU A 524 -7.61 -9.41 22.45
CA GLU A 524 -7.51 -10.15 21.19
C GLU A 524 -6.08 -10.60 20.85
N HIS A 525 -5.05 -10.00 21.47
CA HIS A 525 -3.67 -10.43 21.23
C HIS A 525 -3.41 -11.81 21.85
N ILE A 526 -3.08 -12.78 21.00
CA ILE A 526 -2.64 -14.12 21.41
C ILE A 526 -1.12 -14.14 21.49
N CYS A 527 -0.60 -14.28 22.70
CA CYS A 527 0.85 -14.38 22.92
C CYS A 527 1.42 -15.64 22.25
N ASN A 528 2.49 -15.49 21.48
CA ASN A 528 3.20 -16.60 20.85
C ASN A 528 4.52 -16.93 21.59
N GLN A 529 5.34 -17.81 20.99
CA GLN A 529 6.61 -18.22 21.58
C GLN A 529 7.55 -17.06 21.91
N TYR A 530 7.59 -16.00 21.09
CA TYR A 530 8.41 -14.82 21.38
C TYR A 530 7.85 -14.05 22.58
N CYS A 531 6.54 -13.83 22.63
CA CYS A 531 5.89 -13.12 23.74
C CYS A 531 6.12 -13.81 25.10
N THR A 532 6.20 -15.14 25.09
CA THR A 532 6.28 -15.97 26.31
C THR A 532 7.71 -16.24 26.78
N TRP A 533 8.74 -15.81 26.04
CA TRP A 533 10.11 -16.00 26.51
C TRP A 533 10.40 -15.13 27.74
N PRO A 534 10.84 -15.72 28.87
CA PRO A 534 11.01 -15.00 30.12
C PRO A 534 12.07 -13.88 30.05
N GLY A 535 13.03 -13.97 29.12
CA GLY A 535 14.06 -12.94 28.96
C GLY A 535 13.51 -11.59 28.45
N PHE A 536 12.36 -11.57 27.78
CA PHE A 536 11.71 -10.32 27.37
C PHE A 536 10.83 -9.70 28.46
N THR A 537 10.60 -10.37 29.60
CA THR A 537 9.81 -9.83 30.73
C THR A 537 8.47 -9.19 30.32
N LEU A 538 7.81 -9.72 29.29
CA LEU A 538 6.52 -9.22 28.83
C LEU A 538 5.41 -9.75 29.72
N LYS A 539 4.41 -8.90 29.99
CA LYS A 539 3.21 -9.30 30.71
C LYS A 539 2.31 -10.06 29.72
N PRO A 540 1.97 -11.34 29.97
CA PRO A 540 1.05 -12.05 29.10
C PRO A 540 -0.35 -11.42 29.17
N PHE A 541 -1.04 -11.43 28.03
CA PHE A 541 -2.44 -11.01 27.92
C PHE A 541 -3.37 -12.23 28.06
N LYS A 542 -4.60 -12.01 28.53
CA LYS A 542 -5.50 -13.09 28.99
C LYS A 542 -5.89 -14.12 27.93
N GLY A 543 -5.76 -13.81 26.64
CA GLY A 543 -6.05 -14.74 25.54
C GLY A 543 -5.09 -15.94 25.43
N SER A 544 -4.12 -16.09 26.33
CA SER A 544 -3.10 -17.15 26.29
C SER A 544 -3.28 -18.27 27.32
N GLU A 545 -4.39 -18.32 28.07
CA GLU A 545 -4.71 -19.43 28.99
C GLU A 545 -5.52 -20.57 28.35
#